data_AF-A0AAJ3V016-F1
#
_entry.id   AF-A0AAJ3V016-F1
#
_cell.length_a   1.000
_cell.length_b   1.000
_cell.length_c   1.000
_cell.angle_alpha   90.00
_cell.angle_beta   90.00
_cell.angle_gamma   90.00
#
_symmetry.space_group_name_H-M   'P 1'
#
loop_
_entity.id
_entity.type
_entity.pdbx_description
1 polymer ?
#
loop_
_entity_poly.entity_id
_entity_poly.type
_entity_poly.pdbx_seq_one_letter_code
_entity_poly.pdbx_strand_id
1 'polypeptide(L)'
;MKSYVLTVSCKSTRGIVAAISSYLAEKGCNIIDSSQFDDLDTGKFFMRVSFISEEGLAGSAISADFAAVAAPFEMEYEFHDSESRMKVLLMVS
;
A
#
# COMPACT_ATOMS: atom_id res chain seq x y z
N MET A 1 -10.58 12.13 -9.28
CA MET A 1 -9.79 11.65 -8.14
C MET A 1 -10.07 10.18 -7.96
N LYS A 2 -9.04 9.34 -8.05
CA LYS A 2 -9.17 7.88 -7.87
C LYS A 2 -8.64 7.48 -6.50
N SER A 3 -9.37 6.60 -5.82
CA SER A 3 -8.99 6.06 -4.52
C SER A 3 -8.29 4.73 -4.67
N TYR A 4 -7.17 4.58 -3.99
CA TYR A 4 -6.36 3.38 -4.01
C TYR A 4 -6.11 2.88 -2.59
N VAL A 5 -5.85 1.59 -2.47
CA VAL A 5 -5.42 0.94 -1.23
C VAL A 5 -4.08 0.27 -1.49
N LEU A 6 -3.10 0.54 -0.64
CA LEU A 6 -1.83 -0.17 -0.58
C LEU A 6 -1.83 -1.05 0.67
N THR A 7 -1.59 -2.35 0.49
CA THR A 7 -1.31 -3.29 1.58
C THR A 7 0.16 -3.66 1.54
N VAL A 8 0.78 -3.77 2.71
CA VAL A 8 2.21 -4.07 2.86
C VAL A 8 2.40 -5.05 4.00
N SER A 9 3.28 -6.03 3.79
CA SER A 9 3.87 -6.83 4.86
C SER A 9 5.37 -7.02 4.65
N CYS A 10 6.14 -6.92 5.73
CA CYS A 10 7.59 -7.14 5.69
C CYS A 10 8.14 -7.47 7.09
N LYS A 11 9.46 -7.64 7.19
CA LYS A 11 10.13 -7.70 8.48
C LYS A 11 10.13 -6.33 9.15
N SER A 12 9.79 -6.28 10.43
CA SER A 12 9.74 -5.02 11.18
C SER A 12 11.12 -4.38 11.29
N THR A 13 11.20 -3.10 10.90
CA THR A 13 12.39 -2.27 11.00
C THR A 13 12.01 -0.79 10.97
N ARG A 14 12.94 0.08 11.40
CA ARG A 14 12.71 1.52 11.40
C ARG A 14 12.58 2.05 9.96
N GLY A 15 11.73 3.06 9.77
CA GLY A 15 11.66 3.83 8.53
C GLY A 15 10.66 3.31 7.50
N ILE A 16 9.99 2.17 7.73
CA ILE A 16 8.97 1.63 6.80
C ILE A 16 7.87 2.66 6.52
N VAL A 17 7.24 3.19 7.59
CA VAL A 17 6.15 4.18 7.47
C VAL A 17 6.62 5.43 6.75
N ALA A 18 7.79 5.96 7.10
CA ALA A 18 8.35 7.16 6.50
C ALA A 18 8.61 6.97 4.99
N ALA A 19 9.18 5.83 4.60
CA ALA A 19 9.45 5.52 3.20
C ALA A 19 8.16 5.45 2.37
N ILE A 20 7.12 4.79 2.89
CA ILE A 20 5.82 4.68 2.22
C ILE A 20 5.13 6.05 2.15
N SER A 21 5.09 6.81 3.24
CA SER A 21 4.41 8.12 3.26
C SER A 21 5.11 9.14 2.36
N SER A 22 6.44 9.18 2.37
CA SER A 22 7.21 10.08 1.50
C SER A 22 7.00 9.74 0.03
N TYR A 23 7.03 8.45 -0.31
CA TYR A 23 6.75 8.01 -1.69
C TYR A 23 5.38 8.45 -2.18
N LEU A 24 4.32 8.24 -1.39
CA LEU A 24 2.97 8.65 -1.76
C LEU A 24 2.88 10.17 -1.92
N ALA A 25 3.50 10.94 -1.04
CA ALA A 25 3.54 12.39 -1.13
C ALA A 25 4.27 12.89 -2.39
N GLU A 26 5.43 12.30 -2.73
CA GLU A 26 6.19 12.60 -3.95
C GLU A 26 5.41 12.28 -5.24
N LYS A 27 4.48 11.33 -5.17
CA LYS A 27 3.55 10.97 -6.25
C LYS A 27 2.25 11.80 -6.24
N GLY A 28 2.19 12.90 -5.49
CA GLY A 28 0.98 13.75 -5.44
C GLY A 28 -0.25 13.01 -4.91
N CYS A 29 -0.04 12.03 -4.02
CA CYS A 29 -1.11 11.26 -3.39
C CYS A 29 -1.36 11.76 -1.96
N ASN A 30 -2.62 11.94 -1.62
CA ASN A 30 -3.06 12.31 -0.27
C ASN A 30 -3.56 11.08 0.50
N ILE A 31 -3.02 10.83 1.68
CA ILE A 31 -3.42 9.70 2.53
C ILE A 31 -4.73 10.04 3.24
N ILE A 32 -5.72 9.17 3.13
CA ILE A 32 -7.05 9.31 3.73
C ILE A 32 -7.17 8.48 5.01
N ASP A 33 -6.60 7.28 4.98
CA ASP A 33 -6.58 6.37 6.12
C ASP A 33 -5.25 5.61 6.13
N SER A 34 -4.67 5.44 7.30
CA SER A 34 -3.43 4.71 7.48
C SER A 34 -3.49 3.92 8.78
N SER A 35 -3.38 2.61 8.66
CA SER A 35 -3.35 1.68 9.78
C SER A 35 -2.12 0.81 9.67
N GLN A 36 -1.37 0.69 10.76
CA GLN A 36 -0.20 -0.17 10.85
C GLN A 36 -0.26 -1.04 12.11
N PHE A 37 0.33 -2.22 12.02
CA PHE A 37 0.47 -3.16 13.12
C PHE A 37 1.88 -3.74 13.11
N ASP A 38 2.57 -3.61 14.24
CA ASP A 38 3.89 -4.17 14.46
C ASP A 38 3.75 -5.38 15.39
N ASP A 39 3.93 -6.56 14.82
CA ASP A 39 3.89 -7.82 15.53
C ASP A 39 5.28 -8.12 16.10
N LEU A 40 5.48 -7.73 17.36
CA LEU A 40 6.74 -7.92 18.07
C LEU A 40 7.06 -9.39 18.35
N ASP A 41 6.06 -10.27 18.36
CA ASP A 41 6.25 -11.70 18.63
C ASP A 41 6.81 -12.42 17.39
N THR A 42 6.33 -12.06 16.20
CA THR A 42 6.82 -12.65 14.94
C THR A 42 7.88 -11.80 14.23
N GLY A 43 8.07 -10.55 14.66
CA GLY A 43 8.96 -9.58 14.02
C GLY A 43 8.46 -9.12 12.65
N LYS A 44 7.14 -9.19 12.40
CA LYS A 44 6.51 -8.76 11.15
C LYS A 44 5.81 -7.42 11.32
N PHE A 45 5.86 -6.63 10.25
CA PHE A 45 5.15 -5.37 10.14
C PHE A 45 4.07 -5.49 9.07
N PHE A 46 2.89 -4.94 9.36
CA PHE A 46 1.76 -4.88 8.45
C PHE A 46 1.27 -3.45 8.34
N MET A 47 0.89 -3.03 7.14
CA MET A 47 0.32 -1.70 6.92
C MET A 47 -0.73 -1.72 5.83
N ARG A 48 -1.79 -0.95 6.04
CA ARG A 48 -2.82 -0.65 5.06
C ARG A 48 -2.96 0.85 4.96
N VAL A 49 -2.80 1.39 3.75
CA VAL A 49 -2.94 2.82 3.46
C VAL A 49 -3.98 3.01 2.38
N SER A 50 -5.02 3.81 2.67
CA SER A 50 -5.96 4.29 1.67
C SER A 50 -5.60 5.71 1.28
N PHE A 51 -5.49 6.00 -0.01
CA PHE A 51 -5.05 7.30 -0.50
C PHE A 51 -5.76 7.70 -1.79
N ILE A 52 -5.79 8.99 -2.07
CA ILE A 52 -6.34 9.56 -3.29
C ILE A 52 -5.18 10.10 -4.14
N SER A 53 -5.16 9.75 -5.43
CA SER A 53 -4.28 10.46 -6.38
C SER A 53 -4.93 11.78 -6.77
N GLU A 54 -4.37 12.89 -6.28
CA GLU A 54 -4.91 14.24 -6.50
C GLU A 54 -4.57 14.76 -7.89
N GLU A 55 -3.38 14.42 -8.38
CA GLU A 55 -2.89 14.79 -9.71
C GLU A 55 -3.43 13.88 -10.84
N GLY A 56 -4.27 12.89 -10.51
CA GLY A 56 -4.90 12.00 -11.49
C GLY A 56 -3.96 10.96 -12.10
N LEU A 57 -2.83 10.68 -11.45
CA LEU A 57 -1.92 9.60 -11.85
C LEU A 57 -2.68 8.26 -11.83
N ALA A 58 -2.47 7.47 -12.88
CA ALA A 58 -3.00 6.12 -12.93
C ALA A 58 -2.30 5.24 -11.88
N GLY A 59 -3.02 4.30 -11.27
CA GLY A 59 -2.47 3.35 -10.31
C GLY A 59 -1.22 2.63 -10.82
N SER A 60 -1.11 2.34 -12.13
CA SER A 60 0.08 1.73 -12.73
C SER A 60 1.33 2.64 -12.65
N ALA A 61 1.17 3.95 -12.79
CA ALA A 61 2.26 4.92 -12.64
C ALA A 61 2.68 5.07 -11.17
N ILE A 62 1.72 4.93 -10.24
CA ILE A 62 1.98 4.92 -8.80
C ILE A 62 2.62 3.60 -8.36
N SER A 63 2.33 2.48 -9.00
CA SER A 63 2.95 1.19 -8.62
C SER A 63 4.34 0.98 -9.25
N ALA A 64 4.60 1.57 -10.42
CA ALA A 64 5.82 1.30 -11.20
C ALA A 64 7.12 1.53 -10.42
N ASP A 65 7.20 2.62 -9.67
CA ASP A 65 8.43 3.01 -8.95
C ASP A 65 8.44 2.53 -7.49
N PHE A 66 7.33 1.96 -7.00
CA PHE A 66 7.23 1.51 -5.61
C PHE A 66 8.15 0.33 -5.31
N ALA A 67 8.53 -0.45 -6.33
CA ALA A 67 9.50 -1.53 -6.18
C ALA A 67 10.84 -1.05 -5.57
N ALA A 68 11.27 0.17 -5.87
CA ALA A 68 12.49 0.75 -5.29
C ALA A 68 12.35 1.08 -3.79
N VAL A 69 11.12 1.42 -3.35
CA VAL A 69 10.78 1.63 -1.93
C VAL A 69 10.62 0.30 -1.21
N ALA A 70 10.06 -0.70 -1.87
CA ALA A 70 9.81 -2.03 -1.31
C ALA A 70 11.11 -2.84 -1.12
N ALA A 71 12.05 -2.75 -2.05
CA ALA A 71 13.24 -3.61 -2.08
C ALA A 71 14.14 -3.53 -0.82
N PRO A 72 14.47 -2.35 -0.25
CA PRO A 72 15.31 -2.26 0.96
C PRO A 72 14.70 -2.90 2.20
N PHE A 73 13.39 -3.10 2.21
CA PHE A 73 12.64 -3.67 3.32
C PHE A 73 12.11 -5.08 3.02
N GLU A 74 12.42 -5.62 1.83
CA GLU A 74 11.91 -6.90 1.34
C GLU A 74 10.37 -6.98 1.46
N MET A 75 9.67 -5.92 1.05
CA MET A 75 8.21 -5.85 1.20
C MET A 75 7.49 -6.77 0.22
N GLU A 76 6.51 -7.50 0.75
CA GLU A 76 5.36 -7.97 -0.02
C GLU A 76 4.32 -6.84 -0.02
N TYR A 77 3.81 -6.48 -1.19
CA TYR A 77 2.86 -5.38 -1.32
C TYR A 77 1.88 -5.59 -2.46
N GLU A 78 0.68 -5.02 -2.31
CA GLU A 78 -0.33 -5.00 -3.36
C GLU A 78 -1.00 -3.62 -3.43
N PHE A 79 -1.24 -3.15 -4.65
CA PHE A 79 -2.04 -1.96 -4.92
C PHE A 79 -3.42 -2.39 -5.44
N HIS A 80 -4.47 -1.83 -4.85
CA HIS A 80 -5.85 -2.08 -5.25
C HIS A 80 -6.54 -0.77 -5.65
N ASP A 81 -7.20 -0.78 -6.79
CA ASP A 81 -8.16 0.27 -7.15
C ASP A 81 -9.45 0.06 -6.35
N SER A 82 -9.88 1.07 -5.60
CA SER A 82 -11.07 0.97 -4.73
C SER A 82 -12.37 0.79 -5.52
N GLU A 83 -12.37 1.13 -6.81
CA GLU A 83 -13.53 0.94 -7.69
C GLU A 83 -13.59 -0.47 -8.29
N SER A 84 -12.47 -1.22 -8.24
CA SER A 84 -12.39 -2.58 -8.77
C SER A 84 -13.02 -3.57 -7.80
N ARG A 85 -14.14 -4.16 -8.22
CA ARG A 85 -14.83 -5.20 -7.43
C ARG A 85 -14.14 -6.55 -7.63
N MET A 86 -13.75 -7.19 -6.52
CA MET A 86 -13.26 -8.57 -6.55
C MET A 86 -14.32 -9.49 -7.17
N LYS A 87 -13.89 -10.36 -8.08
CA LYS A 87 -14.73 -11.44 -8.62
C LYS A 87 -14.83 -12.54 -7.56
N VAL A 88 -16.04 -12.81 -7.09
CA VAL A 88 -16.30 -13.79 -6.03
C VAL A 88 -17.06 -14.98 -6.61
N LEU A 89 -16.61 -16.19 -6.31
CA LEU A 89 -17.34 -17.43 -6.59
C LEU A 89 -18.05 -17.88 -5.30
N LEU A 90 -19.35 -18.14 -5.38
CA LEU A 90 -20.12 -18.75 -4.29
C LEU A 90 -20.45 -20.19 -4.66
N MET A 91 -19.99 -21.13 -3.83
CA MET A 91 -20.24 -22.57 -4.00
C MET A 91 -21.18 -23.05 -2.90
N VAL A 92 -22.19 -23.84 -3.25
CA VAL A 92 -23.19 -24.40 -2.32
C VAL A 92 -23.51 -25.85 -2.72
N SER A 93 -23.94 -26.66 -1.75
CA SER A 93 -24.37 -28.06 -1.92
C SER A 93 -25.81 -28.24 -1.45
#